data_AF-A0A9P5ZV96-F1
#
_entry.id   AF-A0A9P5ZV96-F1
#
_cell.length_a   1.000
_cell.length_b   1.000
_cell.length_c   1.000
_cell.angle_alpha   90.00
_cell.angle_beta   90.00
_cell.angle_gamma   90.00
#
_symmetry.space_group_name_H-M   'P 1'
#
loop_
_entity.id
_entity.type
_entity.pdbx_description
1 polymer ?
#
loop_
_entity_poly.entity_id
_entity_poly.type
_entity_poly.pdbx_seq_one_letter_code
_entity_poly.pdbx_strand_id
1 'polypeptide(L)'
;MSTEETIQVPEVDETIEEPIVGVPSSSMVNDLVPPPGTMYYSQRTYNFLNNHEIGASRKFGRVTWNADVYTYAAGAVAPSDPNFASRGGTIYSVMVHRGHVRIYDNFSSDVWNRMYFQIYLSGSNLVPSLQQPYTGSENVSGDNYNYSIQYGQAMQMLKNQGNEAFLFNAKYQQDFSLVKAKQTSSTAGVIQFGINTAGGSSDHRTTEIYGLSVFTHRNPSQFPVLPGFKFDINGNEHWAIAGGFYLHLGF
;
A
#
# COMPACT_ATOMS: atom_id res chain seq x y z
N MET A 1 -36.07 65.59 -33.84
CA MET A 1 -35.87 65.20 -32.42
C MET A 1 -35.12 63.89 -32.46
N SER A 2 -33.83 63.93 -32.11
CA SER A 2 -32.93 62.78 -32.13
C SER A 2 -32.97 62.12 -30.75
N THR A 3 -33.34 60.85 -30.68
CA THR A 3 -33.27 60.03 -29.48
C THR A 3 -31.89 59.39 -29.39
N GLU A 4 -31.08 59.83 -28.43
CA GLU A 4 -29.84 59.15 -28.02
C GLU A 4 -30.19 57.93 -27.17
N GLU A 5 -29.69 56.77 -27.59
CA GLU A 5 -29.86 55.49 -26.92
C GLU A 5 -28.63 55.23 -26.05
N THR A 6 -28.79 55.37 -24.73
CA THR A 6 -27.72 55.15 -23.74
C THR A 6 -27.55 53.64 -23.49
N ILE A 7 -26.41 53.08 -23.91
CA ILE A 7 -26.02 51.69 -23.62
C ILE A 7 -25.57 51.61 -22.16
N GLN A 8 -26.30 50.87 -21.32
CA GLN A 8 -25.83 50.49 -19.99
C GLN A 8 -24.90 49.27 -20.08
N VAL A 9 -23.68 49.44 -19.57
CA VAL A 9 -22.71 48.36 -19.39
C VAL A 9 -23.08 47.61 -18.09
N PRO A 10 -23.20 46.27 -18.10
CA PRO A 10 -23.50 45.52 -16.89
C PRO A 10 -22.33 45.56 -15.91
N GLU A 11 -22.67 45.79 -14.65
CA GLU A 11 -21.78 45.76 -13.49
C GLU A 11 -21.26 44.32 -13.31
N VAL A 12 -19.94 44.16 -13.32
CA VAL A 12 -19.26 42.86 -13.13
C VAL A 12 -19.25 42.58 -11.63
N ASP A 13 -20.00 41.56 -11.22
CA ASP A 13 -20.01 41.04 -9.85
C ASP A 13 -18.66 40.34 -9.58
N GLU A 14 -17.77 41.00 -8.83
CA GLU A 14 -16.53 40.42 -8.34
C GLU A 14 -16.84 39.47 -7.18
N THR A 15 -17.36 38.28 -7.49
CA THR A 15 -17.35 37.17 -6.54
C THR A 15 -15.90 36.80 -6.26
N ILE A 16 -15.45 37.12 -5.04
CA ILE A 16 -14.18 36.67 -4.46
C ILE A 16 -14.23 35.14 -4.40
N GLU A 17 -13.60 34.47 -5.37
CA GLU A 17 -13.33 33.04 -5.28
C GLU A 17 -12.38 32.82 -4.10
N GLU A 18 -12.89 32.18 -3.04
CA GLU A 18 -12.04 31.69 -1.96
C GLU A 18 -10.98 30.76 -2.55
N PRO A 19 -9.71 30.84 -2.10
CA PRO A 19 -8.66 29.99 -2.61
C PRO A 19 -9.05 28.53 -2.38
N ILE A 20 -9.22 27.79 -3.48
CA ILE A 20 -9.36 26.34 -3.47
C ILE A 20 -8.14 25.82 -2.69
N VAL A 21 -8.40 25.29 -1.49
CA VAL A 21 -7.39 24.65 -0.65
C VAL A 21 -6.75 23.57 -1.50
N GLY A 22 -5.53 23.84 -1.97
CA GLY A 22 -4.80 22.96 -2.87
C GLY A 22 -4.72 21.58 -2.24
N VAL A 23 -5.29 20.59 -2.91
CA VAL A 23 -5.06 19.18 -2.57
C VAL A 23 -3.53 19.02 -2.53
N PRO A 24 -2.94 18.64 -1.39
CA PRO A 24 -1.48 18.53 -1.30
C PRO A 24 -1.02 17.56 -2.39
N SER A 25 -0.11 18.03 -3.25
CA SER A 25 0.53 17.18 -4.25
C SER A 25 1.18 16.01 -3.50
N SER A 26 0.70 14.78 -3.73
CA SER A 26 1.30 13.60 -3.13
C SER A 26 2.76 13.50 -3.59
N SER A 27 3.70 13.86 -2.71
CA SER A 27 5.12 13.66 -2.97
C SER A 27 5.46 12.21 -2.66
N MET A 28 5.47 11.37 -3.67
CA MET A 28 5.91 9.98 -3.54
C MET A 28 7.43 9.89 -3.76
N VAL A 29 8.13 9.28 -2.80
CA VAL A 29 9.53 8.86 -2.97
C VAL A 29 9.57 7.34 -2.99
N ASN A 30 10.19 6.75 -4.01
CA ASN A 30 10.33 5.30 -4.11
C ASN A 30 11.75 4.92 -4.54
N ASP A 31 12.65 4.89 -3.57
CA ASP A 31 14.05 4.48 -3.73
C ASP A 31 14.23 3.05 -3.20
N LEU A 32 13.39 2.12 -3.68
CA LEU A 32 13.43 0.68 -3.34
C LEU A 32 14.15 -0.16 -4.40
N VAL A 33 14.66 0.45 -5.47
CA VAL A 33 15.44 -0.25 -6.50
C VAL A 33 16.92 0.04 -6.26
N PRO A 34 17.75 -0.97 -5.95
CA PRO A 34 19.17 -0.75 -5.78
C PRO A 34 19.85 -0.50 -7.14
N PRO A 35 21.09 0.04 -7.16
CA PRO A 35 21.80 0.30 -8.41
C PRO A 35 22.00 -0.97 -9.27
N PRO A 36 22.16 -0.83 -10.60
CA PRO A 36 22.49 -1.95 -11.47
C PRO A 36 23.73 -2.73 -11.00
N GLY A 37 23.70 -4.05 -11.20
CA GLY A 37 24.77 -4.97 -10.78
C GLY A 37 24.69 -5.43 -9.32
N THR A 38 23.67 -4.97 -8.57
CA THR A 38 23.32 -5.52 -7.25
C THR A 38 22.91 -6.99 -7.36
N MET A 39 23.47 -7.83 -6.49
CA MET A 39 23.19 -9.26 -6.41
C MET A 39 22.04 -9.53 -5.43
N TYR A 40 21.35 -10.65 -5.63
CA TYR A 40 20.34 -11.19 -4.69
C TYR A 40 19.18 -10.21 -4.40
N TYR A 41 18.83 -9.41 -5.40
CA TYR A 41 17.69 -8.52 -5.42
C TYR A 41 16.65 -9.05 -6.41
N SER A 42 15.38 -8.99 -6.04
CA SER A 42 14.28 -9.21 -6.98
C SER A 42 13.18 -8.18 -6.77
N GLN A 43 12.46 -7.88 -7.85
CA GLN A 43 11.24 -7.09 -7.83
C GLN A 43 10.15 -7.85 -8.58
N ARG A 44 8.96 -7.93 -8.00
CA ARG A 44 7.77 -8.43 -8.72
C ARG A 44 6.50 -7.72 -8.25
N THR A 45 5.64 -7.41 -9.20
CA THR A 45 4.28 -6.95 -8.93
C THR A 45 3.33 -8.15 -8.85
N TYR A 46 2.54 -8.22 -7.79
CA TYR A 46 1.46 -9.19 -7.63
C TYR A 46 0.11 -8.49 -7.72
N ASN A 47 -0.80 -9.07 -8.50
CA ASN A 47 -2.20 -8.67 -8.56
C ASN A 47 -2.99 -9.66 -7.71
N PHE A 48 -3.24 -9.33 -6.45
CA PHE A 48 -4.03 -10.20 -5.56
C PHE A 48 -5.48 -10.24 -6.00
N LEU A 49 -6.02 -9.07 -6.34
CA LEU A 49 -7.38 -8.88 -6.83
C LEU A 49 -7.33 -7.92 -8.01
N ASN A 50 -7.95 -8.31 -9.12
CA ASN A 50 -8.03 -7.46 -10.30
C ASN A 50 -9.50 -7.25 -10.65
N ASN A 51 -10.04 -6.08 -10.32
CA ASN A 51 -11.44 -5.74 -10.59
C ASN A 51 -12.42 -6.83 -10.11
N HIS A 52 -12.13 -7.40 -8.94
CA HIS A 52 -12.87 -8.54 -8.39
C HIS A 52 -14.20 -8.07 -7.83
N GLU A 53 -15.32 -8.73 -8.19
CA GLU A 53 -16.64 -8.32 -7.72
C GLU A 53 -16.91 -8.70 -6.27
N ILE A 54 -17.40 -7.72 -5.51
CA ILE A 54 -17.64 -7.83 -4.07
C ILE A 54 -19.12 -8.07 -3.80
N GLY A 55 -19.41 -9.02 -2.91
CA GLY A 55 -20.75 -9.37 -2.45
C GLY A 55 -21.11 -10.83 -2.80
N ALA A 56 -21.94 -11.46 -1.97
CA ALA A 56 -22.38 -12.83 -2.18
C ALA A 56 -23.45 -12.92 -3.29
N SER A 57 -24.72 -12.72 -2.93
CA SER A 57 -25.88 -12.82 -3.84
C SER A 57 -26.10 -11.57 -4.68
N ARG A 58 -25.75 -10.40 -4.15
CA ARG A 58 -25.90 -9.11 -4.82
C ARG A 58 -24.56 -8.39 -4.84
N LYS A 59 -23.96 -8.30 -6.04
CA LYS A 59 -22.67 -7.63 -6.25
C LYS A 59 -22.84 -6.13 -6.09
N PHE A 60 -22.15 -5.55 -5.11
CA PHE A 60 -22.31 -4.14 -4.74
C PHE A 60 -21.10 -3.27 -5.10
N GLY A 61 -20.00 -3.88 -5.51
CA GLY A 61 -18.80 -3.15 -5.89
C GLY A 61 -17.72 -4.04 -6.46
N ARG A 62 -16.53 -3.46 -6.63
CA ARG A 62 -15.32 -4.14 -7.11
C ARG A 62 -14.11 -3.71 -6.29
N VAL A 63 -13.16 -4.63 -6.15
CA VAL A 63 -11.87 -4.37 -5.52
C VAL A 63 -10.74 -4.69 -6.49
N THR A 64 -9.78 -3.77 -6.56
CA THR A 64 -8.48 -4.01 -7.19
C THR A 64 -7.43 -3.85 -6.10
N TRP A 65 -6.54 -4.82 -5.99
CA TRP A 65 -5.44 -4.82 -5.03
C TRP A 65 -4.21 -5.44 -5.65
N ASN A 66 -3.16 -4.65 -5.75
CA ASN A 66 -1.82 -5.07 -6.15
C ASN A 66 -0.76 -4.72 -5.09
N ALA A 67 0.39 -5.36 -5.19
CA ALA A 67 1.58 -4.94 -4.46
C ALA A 67 2.83 -5.08 -5.30
N ASP A 68 3.69 -4.07 -5.25
CA ASP A 68 5.07 -4.17 -5.72
C ASP A 68 5.93 -4.71 -4.58
N VAL A 69 6.56 -5.85 -4.80
CA VAL A 69 7.37 -6.52 -3.78
C VAL A 69 8.83 -6.49 -4.17
N TYR A 70 9.64 -6.00 -3.24
CA TYR A 70 11.08 -5.84 -3.36
C TYR A 70 11.73 -6.77 -2.34
N THR A 71 12.50 -7.75 -2.82
CA THR A 71 13.19 -8.73 -1.97
C THR A 71 14.70 -8.54 -2.08
N TYR A 72 15.39 -8.47 -0.94
CA TYR A 72 16.82 -8.22 -0.84
C TYR A 72 17.46 -9.26 0.08
N ALA A 73 18.61 -9.81 -0.29
CA ALA A 73 19.53 -10.38 0.70
C ALA A 73 20.53 -9.32 1.14
N ALA A 74 20.52 -9.02 2.44
CA ALA A 74 21.41 -8.06 3.08
C ALA A 74 22.38 -8.77 4.05
N GLY A 75 23.38 -8.04 4.52
CA GLY A 75 24.45 -8.51 5.41
C GLY A 75 25.81 -8.68 4.72
N ALA A 76 25.94 -8.29 3.45
CA ALA A 76 27.14 -8.51 2.63
C ALA A 76 27.61 -9.98 2.58
N VAL A 77 26.66 -10.92 2.61
CA VAL A 77 26.92 -12.37 2.56
C VAL A 77 26.00 -12.98 1.50
N ALA A 78 26.54 -13.90 0.70
CA ALA A 78 25.74 -14.61 -0.29
C ALA A 78 24.69 -15.49 0.39
N PRO A 79 23.43 -15.55 -0.09
CA PRO A 79 22.39 -16.40 0.49
C PRO A 79 22.70 -17.90 0.39
N SER A 80 23.62 -18.30 -0.50
CA SER A 80 24.12 -19.67 -0.60
C SER A 80 25.17 -20.02 0.47
N ASP A 81 25.65 -19.05 1.26
CA ASP A 81 26.57 -19.30 2.37
C ASP A 81 25.83 -20.09 3.48
N PRO A 82 26.31 -21.27 3.89
CA PRO A 82 25.68 -22.05 4.95
C PRO A 82 25.64 -21.31 6.30
N ASN A 83 26.50 -20.30 6.49
CA ASN A 83 26.57 -19.43 7.65
C ASN A 83 25.90 -18.07 7.41
N PHE A 84 25.02 -17.93 6.40
CA PHE A 84 24.35 -16.67 6.07
C PHE A 84 23.81 -15.95 7.30
N ALA A 85 22.97 -16.60 8.10
CA ALA A 85 22.36 -16.00 9.28
C ALA A 85 23.36 -15.61 10.37
N SER A 86 24.34 -16.47 10.66
CA SER A 86 25.33 -16.23 11.73
C SER A 86 26.33 -15.13 11.36
N ARG A 87 26.52 -14.86 10.07
CA ARG A 87 27.33 -13.74 9.56
C ARG A 87 26.54 -12.43 9.40
N GLY A 88 25.31 -12.36 9.93
CA GLY A 88 24.48 -11.15 9.87
C GLY A 88 23.58 -11.07 8.63
N GLY A 89 23.52 -12.12 7.83
CA GLY A 89 22.63 -12.24 6.69
C GLY A 89 21.16 -12.14 7.09
N THR A 90 20.42 -11.27 6.40
CA THR A 90 18.96 -11.14 6.57
C THR A 90 18.33 -10.88 5.21
N ILE A 91 17.22 -11.57 4.93
CA ILE A 91 16.39 -11.32 3.76
C ILE A 91 15.29 -10.36 4.16
N TYR A 92 15.17 -9.25 3.44
CA TYR A 92 14.08 -8.28 3.58
C TYR A 92 13.11 -8.45 2.43
N SER A 93 11.81 -8.45 2.70
CA SER A 93 10.76 -8.35 1.67
C SER A 93 9.88 -7.15 2.00
N VAL A 94 9.99 -6.10 1.20
CA VAL A 94 9.20 -4.87 1.31
C VAL A 94 8.08 -4.93 0.29
N MET A 95 6.83 -4.81 0.73
CA MET A 95 5.66 -4.78 -0.14
C MET A 95 5.01 -3.40 -0.10
N VAL A 96 4.91 -2.76 -1.25
CA VAL A 96 4.18 -1.51 -1.42
C VAL A 96 2.80 -1.85 -1.98
N HIS A 97 1.77 -1.74 -1.15
CA HIS A 97 0.38 -2.02 -1.49
C HIS A 97 -0.27 -0.83 -2.18
N ARG A 98 -1.01 -1.11 -3.25
CA ARG A 98 -1.85 -0.15 -3.95
C ARG A 98 -3.15 -0.82 -4.36
N GLY A 99 -4.23 -0.07 -4.36
CA GLY A 99 -5.52 -0.61 -4.77
C GLY A 99 -6.64 0.38 -4.53
N HIS A 100 -7.85 -0.06 -4.82
CA HIS A 100 -9.05 0.67 -4.48
C HIS A 100 -10.24 -0.28 -4.36
N VAL A 101 -11.22 0.15 -3.59
CA VAL A 101 -12.58 -0.41 -3.60
C VAL A 101 -13.49 0.59 -4.26
N ARG A 102 -14.32 0.14 -5.21
CA ARG A 102 -15.35 0.94 -5.86
C ARG A 102 -16.73 0.35 -5.64
N ILE A 103 -17.66 1.14 -5.13
CA ILE A 103 -19.07 0.77 -4.92
C ILE A 103 -19.89 1.22 -6.13
N TYR A 104 -20.79 0.37 -6.62
CA TYR A 104 -21.64 0.68 -7.77
C TYR A 104 -22.69 1.76 -7.42
N ASP A 105 -23.08 2.55 -8.41
CA ASP A 105 -23.93 3.73 -8.22
C ASP A 105 -25.33 3.41 -7.66
N ASN A 106 -25.85 2.22 -7.96
CA ASN A 106 -27.14 1.72 -7.51
C ASN A 106 -27.14 1.11 -6.10
N PHE A 107 -26.04 1.26 -5.35
CA PHE A 107 -25.95 0.90 -3.94
C PHE A 107 -25.68 2.12 -3.08
N SER A 108 -26.11 2.02 -1.82
CA SER A 108 -25.69 2.95 -0.77
C SER A 108 -24.17 2.89 -0.62
N SER A 109 -23.53 4.04 -0.39
CA SER A 109 -22.12 4.12 0.01
C SER A 109 -21.80 3.31 1.27
N ASP A 110 -22.82 3.03 2.08
CA ASP A 110 -22.68 2.44 3.42
C ASP A 110 -22.92 0.92 3.40
N VAL A 111 -22.98 0.34 2.19
CA VAL A 111 -23.10 -1.12 2.00
C VAL A 111 -21.92 -1.89 2.61
N TRP A 112 -20.83 -1.18 2.90
CA TRP A 112 -19.71 -1.70 3.67
C TRP A 112 -19.24 -0.71 4.73
N ASN A 113 -18.78 -1.25 5.86
CA ASN A 113 -18.26 -0.46 6.97
C ASN A 113 -16.80 -0.81 7.33
N ARG A 114 -16.30 -1.93 6.80
CA ARG A 114 -15.02 -2.51 7.21
C ARG A 114 -14.46 -3.39 6.11
N MET A 115 -13.17 -3.30 5.83
CA MET A 115 -12.44 -4.25 4.98
C MET A 115 -11.11 -4.63 5.63
N TYR A 116 -10.65 -5.86 5.36
CA TYR A 116 -9.36 -6.38 5.78
C TYR A 116 -8.64 -7.07 4.64
N PHE A 117 -7.32 -6.89 4.64
CA PHE A 117 -6.39 -7.73 3.91
C PHE A 117 -5.36 -8.26 4.89
N GLN A 118 -5.25 -9.57 4.95
CA GLN A 118 -4.31 -10.27 5.80
C GLN A 118 -3.32 -11.01 4.93
N ILE A 119 -2.05 -10.94 5.29
CA ILE A 119 -1.01 -11.82 4.77
C ILE A 119 -0.65 -12.78 5.90
N TYR A 120 -0.95 -14.06 5.69
CA TYR A 120 -0.62 -15.12 6.63
C TYR A 120 0.53 -15.95 6.09
N LEU A 121 1.40 -16.38 7.01
CA LEU A 121 2.73 -16.88 6.70
C LEU A 121 2.79 -18.41 6.79
N SER A 122 1.72 -19.09 6.40
CA SER A 122 1.56 -20.54 6.55
C SER A 122 2.75 -21.31 5.95
N GLY A 123 3.49 -22.04 6.78
CA GLY A 123 4.63 -22.85 6.35
C GLY A 123 5.90 -22.06 6.03
N SER A 124 5.94 -20.75 6.29
CA SER A 124 7.15 -19.92 6.14
C SER A 124 7.61 -19.41 7.51
N ASN A 125 8.93 -19.29 7.72
CA ASN A 125 9.46 -18.58 8.89
C ASN A 125 9.70 -17.09 8.56
N LEU A 126 8.88 -16.51 7.68
CA LEU A 126 8.86 -15.05 7.52
C LEU A 126 8.41 -14.43 8.84
N VAL A 127 9.01 -13.30 9.20
CA VAL A 127 8.68 -12.56 10.42
C VAL A 127 8.17 -11.18 10.01
N PRO A 128 6.89 -10.84 10.27
CA PRO A 128 6.39 -9.48 10.11
C PRO A 128 7.24 -8.52 10.94
N SER A 129 7.80 -7.50 10.32
CA SER A 129 8.58 -6.48 11.03
C SER A 129 7.90 -5.12 11.03
N LEU A 130 7.11 -4.81 10.00
CA LEU A 130 6.48 -3.50 9.85
C LEU A 130 5.19 -3.59 9.03
N GLN A 131 4.18 -2.82 9.42
CA GLN A 131 3.04 -2.46 8.57
C GLN A 131 2.76 -0.97 8.78
N GLN A 132 2.66 -0.22 7.68
CA GLN A 132 2.29 1.20 7.65
C GLN A 132 1.11 1.46 6.72
N PRO A 133 0.30 2.50 6.99
CA PRO A 133 0.35 3.32 8.21
C PRO A 133 -0.07 2.53 9.47
N TYR A 134 0.31 3.02 10.63
CA TYR A 134 -0.05 2.39 11.91
C TYR A 134 -1.49 2.76 12.29
N THR A 135 -2.22 1.85 12.94
CA THR A 135 -3.50 2.21 13.56
C THR A 135 -3.33 3.42 14.49
N GLY A 136 -4.10 4.49 14.27
CA GLY A 136 -4.02 5.71 15.09
C GLY A 136 -2.97 6.72 14.64
N SER A 137 -2.30 6.50 13.51
CA SER A 137 -1.34 7.46 12.94
C SER A 137 -1.96 8.56 12.08
N GLU A 138 -3.29 8.56 11.94
CA GLU A 138 -4.00 9.59 11.18
C GLU A 138 -3.85 10.99 11.79
N ASN A 139 -3.78 12.00 10.93
CA ASN A 139 -4.06 13.39 11.28
C ASN A 139 -5.41 13.77 10.66
N VAL A 140 -6.40 14.09 11.48
CA VAL A 140 -7.78 14.33 11.02
C VAL A 140 -8.01 15.82 10.77
N SER A 141 -8.55 16.16 9.60
CA SER A 141 -8.93 17.52 9.23
C SER A 141 -10.27 17.53 8.51
N GLY A 142 -11.33 17.99 9.19
CA GLY A 142 -12.70 17.85 8.72
C GLY A 142 -13.03 16.37 8.49
N ASP A 143 -13.49 16.05 7.29
CA ASP A 143 -13.79 14.68 6.87
C ASP A 143 -12.55 13.90 6.38
N ASN A 144 -11.36 14.51 6.32
CA ASN A 144 -10.15 13.89 5.80
C ASN A 144 -9.32 13.23 6.89
N TYR A 145 -8.93 11.98 6.64
CA TYR A 145 -7.96 11.21 7.41
C TYR A 145 -6.64 11.23 6.64
N ASN A 146 -5.69 12.04 7.10
CA ASN A 146 -4.39 12.22 6.44
C ASN A 146 -3.37 11.25 7.04
N TYR A 147 -2.60 10.59 6.17
CA TYR A 147 -1.61 9.59 6.53
C TYR A 147 -0.27 9.89 5.88
N SER A 148 0.80 9.44 6.54
CA SER A 148 2.16 9.44 6.01
C SER A 148 2.77 8.05 6.18
N ILE A 149 3.22 7.45 5.09
CA ILE A 149 4.06 6.26 5.09
C ILE A 149 5.50 6.75 5.00
N GLN A 150 6.34 6.33 5.95
CA GLN A 150 7.76 6.65 5.97
C GLN A 150 8.56 5.41 6.33
N TYR A 151 9.25 4.88 5.33
CA TYR A 151 10.12 3.73 5.45
C TYR A 151 11.54 4.09 5.02
N GLY A 152 12.51 3.63 5.80
CA GLY A 152 13.93 3.75 5.51
C GLY A 152 14.68 2.57 6.12
N GLN A 153 15.51 1.89 5.33
CA GLN A 153 16.34 0.78 5.80
C GLN A 153 17.70 0.81 5.08
N ALA A 154 18.75 0.96 5.87
CA ALA A 154 20.13 0.78 5.43
C ALA A 154 20.43 -0.74 5.37
N MET A 155 20.91 -1.22 4.23
CA MET A 155 21.20 -2.63 3.95
C MET A 155 22.59 -2.79 3.35
N GLN A 156 23.43 -3.62 3.97
CA GLN A 156 24.70 -4.03 3.37
C GLN A 156 24.43 -5.07 2.29
N MET A 157 24.68 -4.74 1.03
CA MET A 157 24.40 -5.60 -0.13
C MET A 157 25.67 -5.95 -0.88
N LEU A 158 25.57 -6.94 -1.77
CA LEU A 158 26.65 -7.35 -2.66
C LEU A 158 26.38 -6.86 -4.08
N LYS A 159 27.42 -6.46 -4.81
CA LYS A 159 27.37 -6.17 -6.25
C LYS A 159 28.57 -6.80 -6.96
N ASN A 160 28.65 -6.66 -8.28
CA ASN A 160 29.79 -7.14 -9.08
C ASN A 160 30.07 -8.65 -8.87
N GLN A 161 29.04 -9.48 -9.01
CA GLN A 161 29.10 -10.94 -8.81
C GLN A 161 29.48 -11.36 -7.38
N GLY A 162 29.26 -10.49 -6.39
CA GLY A 162 29.59 -10.78 -4.99
C GLY A 162 30.98 -10.31 -4.56
N ASN A 163 31.74 -9.69 -5.45
CA ASN A 163 33.11 -9.25 -5.16
C ASN A 163 33.20 -7.91 -4.42
N GLU A 164 32.09 -7.16 -4.35
CA GLU A 164 32.07 -5.85 -3.69
C GLU A 164 30.83 -5.72 -2.80
N ALA A 165 31.05 -5.32 -1.55
CA ALA A 165 29.99 -4.93 -0.64
C ALA A 165 29.73 -3.42 -0.76
N PHE A 166 28.47 -3.02 -0.64
CA PHE A 166 28.08 -1.61 -0.60
C PHE A 166 26.86 -1.42 0.30
N LEU A 167 26.68 -0.19 0.79
CA LEU A 167 25.50 0.18 1.58
C LEU A 167 24.40 0.72 0.65
N PHE A 168 23.26 0.04 0.62
CA PHE A 168 22.04 0.52 -0.04
C PHE A 168 21.07 1.10 1.00
N ASN A 169 20.54 2.28 0.76
CA ASN A 169 19.54 2.92 1.63
C ASN A 169 18.17 2.85 0.96
N ALA A 170 17.43 1.77 1.22
CA ALA A 170 16.07 1.62 0.71
C ALA A 170 15.16 2.64 1.38
N LYS A 171 14.36 3.38 0.60
CA LYS A 171 13.46 4.40 1.11
C LYS A 171 12.13 4.41 0.38
N TYR A 172 11.03 4.54 1.12
CA TYR A 172 9.71 4.77 0.57
C TYR A 172 8.98 5.84 1.39
N GLN A 173 8.42 6.84 0.73
CA GLN A 173 7.60 7.86 1.35
C GLN A 173 6.35 8.10 0.52
N GLN A 174 5.22 8.21 1.20
CA GLN A 174 3.95 8.56 0.57
C GLN A 174 3.03 9.23 1.58
N ASP A 175 2.59 10.43 1.24
CA ASP A 175 1.50 11.11 1.93
C ASP A 175 0.21 10.97 1.12
N PHE A 176 -0.90 10.72 1.82
CA PHE A 176 -2.23 10.57 1.21
C PHE A 176 -3.34 10.91 2.21
N SER A 177 -4.53 11.18 1.67
CA SER A 177 -5.73 11.48 2.45
C SER A 177 -6.86 10.57 2.04
N LEU A 178 -7.63 10.10 3.01
CA LEU A 178 -8.85 9.33 2.79
C LEU A 178 -10.04 10.09 3.37
N VAL A 179 -11.10 10.27 2.57
CA VAL A 179 -12.32 10.95 3.01
C VAL A 179 -13.20 9.96 3.77
N LYS A 180 -13.49 10.28 5.03
CA LYS A 180 -14.16 9.47 6.07
C LYS A 180 -13.86 7.97 6.00
N ALA A 181 -12.61 7.61 5.75
CA ALA A 181 -12.16 6.23 5.80
C ALA A 181 -10.87 6.15 6.63
N LYS A 182 -10.91 5.36 7.69
CA LYS A 182 -9.80 5.19 8.62
C LYS A 182 -9.06 3.88 8.33
N GLN A 183 -7.78 3.97 8.00
CA GLN A 183 -6.90 2.82 7.92
C GLN A 183 -6.50 2.28 9.30
N THR A 184 -6.33 0.98 9.36
CA THR A 184 -5.92 0.20 10.53
C THR A 184 -4.88 -0.82 10.10
N SER A 185 -4.03 -1.21 11.03
CA SER A 185 -2.98 -2.20 10.81
C SER A 185 -2.65 -2.99 12.08
N SER A 186 -2.09 -4.18 11.87
CA SER A 186 -1.50 -5.04 12.90
C SER A 186 -0.39 -5.89 12.30
N THR A 187 0.63 -6.20 13.11
CA THR A 187 1.74 -7.12 12.79
C THR A 187 1.79 -8.33 13.72
N ALA A 188 0.80 -8.50 14.61
CA ALA A 188 0.78 -9.57 15.60
C ALA A 188 0.50 -10.94 14.95
N GLY A 189 1.57 -11.66 14.58
CA GLY A 189 1.52 -13.01 13.99
C GLY A 189 1.13 -13.06 12.51
N VAL A 190 0.44 -12.03 12.03
CA VAL A 190 0.13 -11.79 10.62
C VAL A 190 0.34 -10.31 10.31
N ILE A 191 0.55 -9.99 9.03
CA ILE A 191 0.33 -8.62 8.59
C ILE A 191 -1.15 -8.46 8.27
N GLN A 192 -1.80 -7.53 8.95
CA GLN A 192 -3.15 -7.13 8.66
C GLN A 192 -3.17 -5.65 8.32
N PHE A 193 -3.81 -5.35 7.20
CA PHE A 193 -4.26 -4.02 6.83
C PHE A 193 -5.78 -4.02 6.88
N GLY A 194 -6.40 -2.91 7.28
CA GLY A 194 -7.83 -2.75 7.11
C GLY A 194 -8.25 -1.31 6.98
N ILE A 195 -9.46 -1.09 6.48
CA ILE A 195 -10.10 0.22 6.41
C ILE A 195 -11.48 0.11 7.03
N ASN A 196 -11.80 1.05 7.91
CA ASN A 196 -13.14 1.25 8.44
C ASN A 196 -13.70 2.55 7.86
N THR A 197 -14.94 2.55 7.37
CA THR A 197 -15.60 3.81 6.99
C THR A 197 -16.13 4.52 8.23
N ALA A 198 -16.07 5.84 8.23
CA ALA A 198 -16.50 6.72 9.32
C ALA A 198 -17.76 7.51 8.92
N GLY A 199 -18.78 6.80 8.44
CA GLY A 199 -20.07 7.36 8.05
C GLY A 199 -20.39 7.24 6.55
N GLY A 200 -21.50 7.83 6.13
CA GLY A 200 -21.93 7.82 4.74
C GLY A 200 -21.62 9.10 3.99
N SER A 201 -21.08 8.93 2.79
CA SER A 201 -20.94 9.99 1.77
C SER A 201 -20.95 9.34 0.39
N SER A 202 -21.56 10.01 -0.59
CA SER A 202 -21.39 9.68 -2.01
C SER A 202 -19.92 9.69 -2.44
N ASP A 203 -19.08 10.44 -1.72
CA ASP A 203 -17.63 10.51 -1.98
C ASP A 203 -16.91 9.20 -1.62
N HIS A 204 -17.54 8.30 -0.84
CA HIS A 204 -16.98 6.99 -0.50
C HIS A 204 -17.18 5.93 -1.59
N ARG A 205 -17.74 6.31 -2.75
CA ARG A 205 -17.91 5.37 -3.85
C ARG A 205 -16.60 4.80 -4.34
N THR A 206 -15.48 5.51 -4.15
CA THR A 206 -14.15 4.95 -4.35
C THR A 206 -13.30 5.21 -3.11
N THR A 207 -12.68 4.17 -2.57
CA THR A 207 -11.74 4.28 -1.45
C THR A 207 -10.41 3.69 -1.88
N GLU A 208 -9.39 4.53 -1.94
CA GLU A 208 -8.03 4.13 -2.27
C GLU A 208 -7.38 3.36 -1.12
N ILE A 209 -6.47 2.46 -1.49
CA ILE A 209 -5.71 1.60 -0.60
C ILE A 209 -4.24 1.89 -0.82
N TYR A 210 -3.57 2.30 0.25
CA TYR A 210 -2.13 2.51 0.29
C TYR A 210 -1.57 1.84 1.53
N GLY A 211 -0.45 1.15 1.41
CA GLY A 211 0.20 0.56 2.56
C GLY A 211 1.61 0.09 2.26
N LEU A 212 2.39 -0.13 3.31
CA LEU A 212 3.71 -0.72 3.21
C LEU A 212 3.87 -1.81 4.26
N SER A 213 4.26 -3.00 3.82
CA SER A 213 4.53 -4.15 4.67
C SER A 213 6.00 -4.52 4.58
N VAL A 214 6.61 -4.94 5.68
CA VAL A 214 7.96 -5.50 5.68
C VAL A 214 7.97 -6.83 6.41
N PHE A 215 8.58 -7.80 5.76
CA PHE A 215 8.91 -9.10 6.33
C PHE A 215 10.42 -9.28 6.36
N THR A 216 10.90 -9.97 7.38
CA THR A 216 12.29 -10.38 7.50
C THR A 216 12.41 -11.89 7.57
N HIS A 217 13.55 -12.42 7.13
CA HIS A 217 13.83 -13.85 7.16
C HIS A 217 15.33 -14.12 7.24
N ARG A 218 15.72 -15.28 7.79
CA ARG A 218 17.14 -15.61 8.01
C ARG A 218 17.60 -16.92 7.36
N ASN A 219 16.71 -17.71 6.74
CA ASN A 219 17.06 -18.98 6.11
C ASN A 219 16.79 -18.98 4.58
N PRO A 220 17.78 -18.63 3.75
CA PRO A 220 17.61 -18.58 2.30
C PRO A 220 17.10 -19.86 1.64
N SER A 221 17.35 -21.04 2.24
CA SER A 221 16.91 -22.33 1.69
C SER A 221 15.39 -22.50 1.67
N GLN A 222 14.64 -21.65 2.37
CA GLN A 222 13.17 -21.67 2.34
C GLN A 222 12.59 -20.91 1.13
N PHE A 223 13.42 -20.22 0.33
CA PHE A 223 12.95 -19.53 -0.86
C PHE A 223 12.85 -20.48 -2.07
N PRO A 224 11.80 -20.34 -2.90
CA PRO A 224 10.72 -19.36 -2.79
C PRO A 224 9.74 -19.71 -1.65
N VAL A 225 9.35 -18.71 -0.85
CA VAL A 225 8.31 -18.88 0.18
C VAL A 225 6.93 -18.58 -0.43
N LEU A 226 5.89 -19.24 0.07
CA LEU A 226 4.51 -19.12 -0.42
C LEU A 226 3.60 -18.53 0.66
N PRO A 227 3.63 -17.21 0.95
CA PRO A 227 2.64 -16.62 1.82
C PRO A 227 1.25 -16.73 1.21
N GLY A 228 0.25 -16.82 2.09
CA GLY A 228 -1.15 -16.70 1.71
C GLY A 228 -1.67 -15.29 1.98
N PHE A 229 -2.73 -14.93 1.29
CA PHE A 229 -3.48 -13.72 1.58
C PHE A 229 -4.96 -14.03 1.77
N LYS A 230 -5.64 -13.21 2.58
CA LYS A 230 -7.09 -13.20 2.72
C LYS A 230 -7.57 -11.76 2.59
N PHE A 231 -8.52 -11.51 1.70
CA PHE A 231 -9.31 -10.29 1.69
C PHE A 231 -10.70 -10.57 2.25
N ASP A 232 -11.23 -9.67 3.07
CA ASP A 232 -12.52 -9.79 3.75
C ASP A 232 -13.20 -8.41 3.79
N ILE A 233 -14.50 -8.35 3.57
CA ILE A 233 -15.30 -7.13 3.72
C ILE A 233 -16.52 -7.39 4.61
N ASN A 234 -16.80 -6.46 5.51
CA ASN A 234 -17.81 -6.49 6.57
C ASN A 234 -17.62 -7.57 7.66
N GLY A 235 -16.60 -8.41 7.57
CA GLY A 235 -16.32 -9.45 8.58
C GLY A 235 -17.31 -10.61 8.56
N ASN A 236 -16.92 -11.73 9.18
CA ASN A 236 -17.74 -12.93 9.42
C ASN A 236 -18.60 -13.38 8.21
N GLU A 237 -17.93 -13.73 7.11
CA GLU A 237 -18.51 -14.47 5.98
C GLU A 237 -19.50 -13.73 5.07
N HIS A 238 -19.56 -12.39 5.13
CA HIS A 238 -20.32 -11.64 4.12
C HIS A 238 -19.70 -11.78 2.71
N TRP A 239 -18.36 -11.71 2.60
CA TRP A 239 -17.61 -12.09 1.41
C TRP A 239 -16.10 -12.12 1.69
N ALA A 240 -15.41 -13.21 1.32
CA ALA A 240 -13.95 -13.32 1.45
C ALA A 240 -13.33 -14.09 0.28
N ILE A 241 -12.06 -13.79 -0.01
CA ILE A 241 -11.25 -14.50 -1.01
C ILE A 241 -9.84 -14.69 -0.46
N ALA A 242 -9.25 -15.85 -0.75
CA ALA A 242 -7.89 -16.18 -0.34
C ALA A 242 -7.09 -16.76 -1.51
N GLY A 243 -5.77 -16.62 -1.44
CA GLY A 243 -4.84 -17.14 -2.43
C GLY A 243 -3.42 -17.19 -1.89
N GLY A 244 -2.47 -17.52 -2.75
CA GLY A 244 -1.04 -17.54 -2.41
C GLY A 244 -0.19 -16.85 -3.47
N PHE A 245 1.02 -16.45 -3.11
CA PHE A 245 1.99 -15.86 -4.02
C PHE A 245 3.42 -16.26 -3.64
N TYR A 246 4.33 -16.31 -4.59
CA TYR A 246 5.71 -16.74 -4.34
C TYR A 246 6.60 -15.55 -4.09
N LEU A 247 7.31 -15.47 -2.97
CA LEU A 247 8.43 -14.54 -2.86
C LEU A 247 9.70 -15.21 -3.35
N HIS A 248 10.41 -14.53 -4.25
CA HIS A 248 11.64 -15.01 -4.86
C HIS A 248 12.82 -14.21 -4.37
N LEU A 249 13.94 -14.89 -4.14
CA LEU A 249 15.24 -14.23 -4.05
C LEU A 249 15.87 -14.21 -5.44
N GLY A 250 16.52 -13.10 -5.82
CA GLY A 250 17.10 -12.92 -7.15
C GLY A 250 18.37 -13.75 -7.34
N PHE A 251 18.20 -15.06 -7.54
CA PHE A 251 19.24 -15.98 -8.00
C PHE A 251 19.23 -16.12 -9.51
#